data_AF-A0A7L4TR66-F1
#
_entry.id   AF-A0A7L4TR66-F1
#
_cell.length_a   1.000
_cell.length_b   1.000
_cell.length_c   1.000
_cell.angle_alpha   90.00
_cell.angle_beta   90.00
_cell.angle_gamma   90.00
#
_symmetry.space_group_name_H-M   'P 1'
#
loop_
_entity.id
_entity.type
_entity.pdbx_description
1 polymer ?
#
loop_
_entity_poly.entity_id
_entity_poly.type
_entity_poly.pdbx_seq_one_letter_code
_entity_poly.pdbx_strand_id
1 'polypeptide(L)'
;KHFAIHAAGFSESNTLVQQLLKGNGAPDFSYLKEKKGVVFSEAVLEKFLEEDYRHGHSKLNDQKDRSIRTFSSGEKRKALLEHLLNQQPDFLVLDNPFDCLDRESVAMLKRKLVEISENVPIVQLLKRTEDLLPFIIKVFLPEERKMISVDDFLKL
;
A
#
# COMPACT_ATOMS: atom_id res chain seq x y z
N LYS A 1 7.59 10.91 6.85
CA LYS A 1 6.25 11.55 6.85
C LYS A 1 5.26 10.50 6.35
N HIS A 2 4.59 9.81 7.27
CA HIS A 2 3.66 8.72 6.97
C HIS A 2 2.28 9.12 7.47
N PHE A 3 1.25 8.80 6.69
CA PHE A 3 -0.12 9.10 7.08
C PHE A 3 -1.07 8.02 6.59
N ALA A 4 -2.17 7.87 7.30
CA ALA A 4 -3.30 7.08 6.84
C ALA A 4 -4.34 8.02 6.22
N ILE A 5 -5.15 7.48 5.32
CA ILE A 5 -6.37 8.11 4.83
C ILE A 5 -7.52 7.20 5.23
N HIS A 6 -8.46 7.73 5.98
CA HIS A 6 -9.66 6.99 6.35
C HIS A 6 -10.51 6.73 5.10
N ALA A 7 -10.67 5.45 4.75
CA ALA A 7 -11.34 5.02 3.53
C ALA A 7 -12.60 4.16 3.82
N ALA A 8 -13.10 4.12 5.06
CA ALA A 8 -14.33 3.40 5.36
C ALA A 8 -15.51 4.06 4.64
N GLY A 9 -16.18 3.30 3.77
CA GLY A 9 -17.30 3.79 2.96
C GLY A 9 -16.93 4.46 1.63
N PHE A 10 -15.64 4.63 1.32
CA PHE A 10 -15.20 5.23 0.06
C PHE A 10 -15.19 4.17 -1.07
N SER A 11 -16.30 4.09 -1.83
CA SER A 11 -16.38 3.30 -3.07
C SER A 11 -15.35 3.74 -4.12
N GLU A 12 -14.80 4.95 -3.97
CA GLU A 12 -13.86 5.61 -4.87
C GLU A 12 -12.40 5.52 -4.40
N SER A 13 -12.03 4.52 -3.60
CA SER A 13 -10.62 4.33 -3.14
C SER A 13 -9.62 4.42 -4.30
N ASN A 14 -10.00 3.91 -5.48
CA ASN A 14 -9.20 4.03 -6.70
C ASN A 14 -9.08 5.49 -7.19
N THR A 15 -10.17 6.27 -7.22
CA THR A 15 -10.14 7.70 -7.61
C THR A 15 -9.23 8.50 -6.69
N LEU A 16 -9.29 8.26 -5.38
CA LEU A 16 -8.42 8.93 -4.41
C LEU A 16 -6.94 8.57 -4.63
N VAL A 17 -6.63 7.29 -4.84
CA VAL A 17 -5.27 6.85 -5.19
C VAL A 17 -4.80 7.53 -6.47
N GLN A 18 -5.63 7.58 -7.51
CA GLN A 18 -5.28 8.25 -8.76
C GLN A 18 -5.07 9.75 -8.58
N GLN A 19 -5.84 10.41 -7.72
CA GLN A 19 -5.65 11.82 -7.38
C GLN A 19 -4.32 12.05 -6.64
N LEU A 20 -4.00 11.18 -5.67
CA LEU A 20 -2.72 11.22 -4.96
C LEU A 20 -1.54 11.01 -5.91
N LEU A 21 -1.61 10.02 -6.79
CA LEU A 21 -0.58 9.75 -7.80
C LEU A 21 -0.40 10.89 -8.80
N LYS A 22 -1.48 11.61 -9.12
CA LYS A 22 -1.44 12.80 -9.99
C LYS A 22 -1.03 14.08 -9.26
N GLY A 23 -0.77 14.02 -7.94
CA GLY A 23 -0.46 15.18 -7.12
C GLY A 23 -1.65 16.14 -6.90
N ASN A 24 -2.87 15.70 -7.22
CA ASN A 24 -4.12 16.46 -7.08
C ASN A 24 -4.86 16.09 -5.79
N GLY A 25 -4.10 15.87 -4.70
CA GLY A 25 -4.63 15.52 -3.38
C GLY A 25 -4.98 16.73 -2.51
N ALA A 26 -5.44 16.45 -1.29
CA ALA A 26 -5.58 17.46 -0.25
C ALA A 26 -4.28 18.28 -0.05
N PRO A 27 -4.34 19.53 0.43
CA PRO A 27 -3.16 20.39 0.60
C PRO A 27 -2.00 19.72 1.36
N ASP A 28 -2.34 18.86 2.31
CA ASP A 28 -1.41 18.08 3.13
C ASP A 28 -0.54 17.08 2.32
N PHE A 29 -0.92 16.78 1.08
CA PHE A 29 -0.23 15.85 0.18
C PHE A 29 0.56 16.54 -0.93
N SER A 30 0.64 17.87 -0.91
CA SER A 30 1.38 18.66 -1.92
C SER A 30 2.84 18.23 -2.09
N TYR A 31 3.48 17.71 -1.04
CA TYR A 31 4.87 17.22 -1.09
C TYR A 31 5.05 15.92 -1.93
N LEU A 32 3.95 15.23 -2.24
CA LEU A 32 3.94 14.05 -3.12
C LEU A 32 3.74 14.43 -4.60
N LYS A 33 3.48 15.70 -4.90
CA LYS A 33 3.29 16.17 -6.27
C LYS A 33 4.58 15.92 -7.08
N GLU A 34 4.42 15.41 -8.30
CA GLU A 34 5.51 15.07 -9.24
C GLU A 34 6.47 13.97 -8.73
N LYS A 35 6.14 13.32 -7.60
CA LYS A 35 6.89 12.18 -7.08
C LYS A 35 6.39 10.88 -7.71
N LYS A 36 7.32 9.94 -7.93
CA LYS A 36 7.03 8.61 -8.44
C LYS A 36 6.40 7.75 -7.33
N GLY A 37 5.08 7.66 -7.34
CA GLY A 37 4.34 6.76 -6.44
C GLY A 37 4.16 5.37 -7.04
N VAL A 38 4.16 4.35 -6.19
CA VAL A 38 3.69 3.00 -6.54
C VAL A 38 2.59 2.56 -5.58
N VAL A 39 1.69 1.70 -6.06
CA VAL A 39 0.55 1.20 -5.29
C VAL A 39 0.76 -0.27 -4.99
N PHE A 40 0.68 -0.62 -3.71
CA PHE A 40 0.65 -1.99 -3.21
C PHE A 40 -0.79 -2.35 -2.85
N SER A 41 -1.43 -3.13 -3.72
CA SER A 41 -2.81 -3.57 -3.58
C SER A 41 -3.02 -4.94 -4.21
N GLU A 42 -4.14 -5.60 -3.87
CA GLU A 42 -4.51 -6.87 -4.51
C GLU A 42 -4.73 -6.71 -6.01
N ALA A 43 -5.41 -5.64 -6.45
CA ALA A 43 -5.65 -5.40 -7.88
C ALA A 43 -4.35 -5.26 -8.68
N VAL A 44 -3.30 -4.68 -8.09
CA VAL A 44 -1.98 -4.61 -8.73
C VAL A 44 -1.35 -6.00 -8.79
N LEU A 45 -1.44 -6.80 -7.73
CA LEU A 45 -0.96 -8.18 -7.73
C LEU A 45 -1.66 -9.02 -8.81
N GLU A 46 -3.00 -8.96 -8.87
CA GLU A 46 -3.82 -9.67 -9.87
C GLU A 46 -3.38 -9.31 -11.29
N LYS A 47 -3.15 -8.02 -11.57
CA LYS A 47 -2.63 -7.59 -12.88
C LYS A 47 -1.30 -8.24 -13.23
N PHE A 48 -0.35 -8.30 -12.29
CA PHE A 48 0.94 -8.97 -12.54
C PHE A 48 0.79 -10.47 -12.74
N LEU A 49 -0.10 -11.12 -11.98
CA LEU A 49 -0.40 -12.53 -12.17
C LEU A 49 -1.00 -12.75 -13.56
N GLU A 50 -2.00 -11.97 -13.97
CA GLU A 50 -2.60 -12.04 -15.31
C GLU A 50 -1.57 -11.85 -16.44
N GLU A 51 -0.64 -10.90 -16.29
CA GLU A 51 0.46 -10.72 -17.25
C GLU A 51 1.35 -11.96 -17.33
N ASP A 52 1.67 -12.61 -16.21
CA ASP A 52 2.37 -13.91 -16.18
C ASP A 52 1.54 -15.02 -16.86
N TYR A 53 0.21 -15.03 -16.67
CA TYR A 53 -0.70 -15.94 -17.37
C TYR A 53 -0.66 -15.78 -18.89
N ARG A 54 -0.59 -14.54 -19.38
CA ARG A 54 -0.62 -14.25 -20.82
C ARG A 54 0.73 -14.45 -21.50
N HIS A 55 1.84 -14.17 -20.80
CA HIS A 55 3.16 -14.09 -21.42
C HIS A 55 4.15 -15.17 -20.96
N GLY A 56 3.83 -15.95 -19.92
CA GLY A 56 4.67 -17.06 -19.44
C GLY A 56 5.99 -16.63 -18.77
N HIS A 57 6.16 -15.34 -18.47
CA HIS A 57 7.33 -14.80 -17.80
C HIS A 57 6.91 -13.99 -16.57
N SER A 58 7.38 -14.40 -15.39
CA SER A 58 6.99 -13.80 -14.12
C SER A 58 7.87 -12.61 -13.76
N LYS A 59 7.39 -11.37 -13.98
CA LYS A 59 8.06 -10.13 -13.54
C LYS A 59 8.26 -10.04 -12.02
N LEU A 60 7.50 -10.83 -11.27
CA LEU A 60 7.56 -10.90 -9.80
C LEU A 60 8.50 -12.00 -9.30
N ASN A 61 9.05 -12.82 -10.19
CA ASN A 61 9.84 -13.98 -9.81
C ASN A 61 10.95 -14.29 -10.84
N ASP A 62 11.88 -13.35 -11.01
CA ASP A 62 13.02 -13.52 -11.91
C ASP A 62 14.07 -14.53 -11.39
N GLN A 63 14.00 -14.97 -10.12
CA GLN A 63 15.08 -15.73 -9.46
C GLN A 63 14.69 -17.10 -8.86
N LYS A 64 13.42 -17.52 -8.85
CA LYS A 64 13.04 -18.86 -8.34
C LYS A 64 12.53 -19.76 -9.46
N ASP A 65 13.01 -21.00 -9.49
CA ASP A 65 12.53 -22.10 -10.35
C ASP A 65 11.07 -22.54 -10.09
N ARG A 66 10.34 -21.85 -9.20
CA ARG A 66 8.93 -22.13 -8.90
C ARG A 66 8.05 -21.02 -9.44
N SER A 67 7.01 -21.39 -10.19
CA SER A 67 6.00 -20.44 -10.66
C SER A 67 5.38 -19.66 -9.49
N ILE A 68 5.24 -18.34 -9.64
CA ILE A 68 4.54 -17.49 -8.65
C ILE A 68 3.12 -17.97 -8.35
N ARG A 69 2.54 -18.78 -9.24
CA ARG A 69 1.22 -19.38 -9.06
C ARG A 69 1.17 -20.32 -7.85
N THR A 70 2.28 -20.96 -7.51
CA THR A 70 2.36 -21.87 -6.36
C THR A 70 2.67 -21.16 -5.05
N PHE A 71 2.88 -19.84 -5.07
CA PHE A 71 3.21 -19.07 -3.87
C PHE A 71 1.97 -18.92 -2.98
N SER A 72 2.19 -18.91 -1.66
CA SER A 72 1.16 -18.51 -0.70
C SER A 72 0.77 -17.03 -0.90
N SER A 73 -0.36 -16.59 -0.32
CA SER A 73 -0.74 -15.17 -0.37
C SER A 73 0.34 -14.26 0.21
N GLY A 74 0.97 -14.67 1.32
CA GLY A 74 2.10 -13.97 1.93
C GLY A 74 3.33 -13.90 1.02
N GLU A 75 3.68 -14.99 0.34
CA GLU A 75 4.79 -15.02 -0.61
C GLU A 75 4.53 -14.13 -1.84
N LYS A 76 3.30 -14.12 -2.37
CA LYS A 76 2.89 -13.24 -3.46
C LYS A 76 2.97 -11.77 -3.06
N ARG A 77 2.47 -11.42 -1.86
CA ARG A 77 2.56 -10.06 -1.31
C ARG A 77 4.01 -9.64 -1.11
N LYS A 78 4.87 -10.54 -0.63
CA LYS A 78 6.31 -10.28 -0.52
C LYS A 78 6.95 -10.01 -1.89
N ALA A 79 6.67 -10.85 -2.88
CA ALA A 79 7.21 -10.70 -4.23
C ALA A 79 6.75 -9.39 -4.89
N LEU A 80 5.46 -9.04 -4.74
CA LEU A 80 4.94 -7.77 -5.20
C LEU A 80 5.65 -6.59 -4.54
N LEU A 81 5.79 -6.60 -3.21
CA LEU A 81 6.43 -5.51 -2.48
C LEU A 81 7.88 -5.32 -2.93
N GLU A 82 8.65 -6.40 -3.07
CA GLU A 82 10.03 -6.37 -3.55
C GLU A 82 10.12 -5.82 -4.98
N HIS A 83 9.24 -6.28 -5.88
CA HIS A 83 9.16 -5.78 -7.25
C HIS A 83 8.86 -4.26 -7.30
N LEU A 84 7.90 -3.79 -6.51
CA LEU A 84 7.54 -2.37 -6.47
C LEU A 84 8.67 -1.50 -5.93
N LEU A 85 9.39 -1.96 -4.90
CA LEU A 85 10.53 -1.24 -4.32
C LEU A 85 11.73 -1.18 -5.27
N ASN A 86 11.95 -2.22 -6.08
CA ASN A 86 12.99 -2.22 -7.12
C ASN A 86 12.78 -1.13 -8.18
N GLN A 87 11.55 -0.62 -8.32
CA GLN A 87 11.28 0.53 -9.18
C GLN A 87 11.78 1.85 -8.58
N GLN A 88 12.36 1.84 -7.38
CA GLN A 88 12.84 3.02 -6.65
C GLN A 88 11.75 4.11 -6.56
N PRO A 89 10.61 3.81 -5.92
CA PRO A 89 9.54 4.78 -5.78
C PRO A 89 9.92 5.87 -4.77
N ASP A 90 9.46 7.09 -5.03
CA ASP A 90 9.54 8.19 -4.07
C ASP A 90 8.55 8.02 -2.91
N PHE A 91 7.46 7.27 -3.10
CA PHE A 91 6.50 6.93 -2.05
C PHE A 91 5.70 5.67 -2.38
N LEU A 92 5.16 5.05 -1.34
CA LEU A 92 4.38 3.82 -1.40
C LEU A 92 2.95 4.08 -0.91
N VAL A 93 1.95 3.71 -1.71
CA VAL A 93 0.55 3.71 -1.31
C VAL A 93 0.13 2.28 -0.98
N LEU A 94 -0.44 2.06 0.20
CA LEU A 94 -0.92 0.76 0.65
C LEU A 94 -2.45 0.74 0.60
N ASP A 95 -3.04 -0.19 -0.15
CA ASP A 95 -4.48 -0.41 -0.20
C ASP A 95 -4.79 -1.86 0.19
N ASN A 96 -5.38 -2.01 1.39
CA ASN A 96 -5.63 -3.29 2.08
C ASN A 96 -4.41 -4.24 2.04
N PRO A 97 -3.27 -3.81 2.60
CA PRO A 97 -2.03 -4.58 2.53
C PRO A 97 -2.09 -5.94 3.26
N PHE A 98 -3.06 -6.14 4.16
CA PHE A 98 -3.16 -7.33 5.01
C PHE A 98 -4.30 -8.29 4.65
N ASP A 99 -5.13 -7.96 3.66
CA ASP A 99 -6.21 -8.84 3.22
C ASP A 99 -5.68 -10.19 2.74
N CYS A 100 -6.43 -11.25 3.01
CA CYS A 100 -6.12 -12.63 2.62
C CYS A 100 -4.78 -13.18 3.17
N LEU A 101 -4.20 -12.54 4.19
CA LEU A 101 -3.01 -13.00 4.88
C LEU A 101 -3.36 -13.68 6.20
N ASP A 102 -2.64 -14.76 6.50
CA ASP A 102 -2.63 -15.33 7.86
C ASP A 102 -1.88 -14.40 8.84
N ARG A 103 -2.01 -14.69 10.14
CA ARG A 103 -1.42 -13.88 11.21
C ARG A 103 0.11 -13.76 11.12
N GLU A 104 0.79 -14.81 10.69
CA GLU A 104 2.26 -14.81 10.58
C GLU A 104 2.70 -13.90 9.42
N SER A 105 2.03 -14.04 8.27
CA SER A 105 2.24 -13.24 7.08
C SER A 105 1.94 -11.76 7.33
N VAL A 106 0.88 -11.44 8.07
CA VAL A 106 0.58 -10.07 8.52
C VAL A 106 1.72 -9.52 9.37
N ALA A 107 2.19 -10.27 10.37
CA ALA A 107 3.26 -9.83 11.26
C ALA A 107 4.57 -9.57 10.50
N MET A 108 4.92 -10.46 9.56
CA MET A 108 6.09 -10.29 8.70
C MET A 108 5.97 -9.05 7.81
N LEU A 109 4.81 -8.86 7.16
CA LEU A 109 4.59 -7.69 6.31
C LEU A 109 4.61 -6.39 7.11
N LYS A 110 4.02 -6.35 8.30
CA LYS A 110 4.09 -5.18 9.20
C LYS A 110 5.54 -4.82 9.54
N ARG A 111 6.39 -5.80 9.88
CA ARG A 111 7.83 -5.55 10.15
C ARG A 111 8.55 -4.97 8.94
N LYS A 112 8.35 -5.55 7.75
CA LYS A 112 8.93 -5.02 6.51
C LYS A 112 8.48 -3.59 6.24
N LEU A 113 7.21 -3.27 6.42
CA LEU A 113 6.68 -1.93 6.21
C LEU A 113 7.27 -0.91 7.19
N VAL A 114 7.60 -1.32 8.42
CA VAL A 114 8.33 -0.49 9.39
C VAL A 114 9.73 -0.16 8.85
N GLU A 115 10.49 -1.17 8.41
CA GLU A 115 11.83 -0.96 7.83
C GLU A 115 11.79 -0.05 6.60
N ILE A 116 10.83 -0.25 5.71
CA ILE A 116 10.64 0.58 4.51
C ILE A 116 10.30 2.02 4.89
N SER A 117 9.53 2.23 5.97
CA SER A 117 9.12 3.56 6.41
C SER A 117 10.30 4.47 6.80
N GLU A 118 11.47 3.90 7.12
CA GLU A 118 12.67 4.68 7.42
C GLU A 118 13.16 5.51 6.23
N ASN A 119 12.91 5.02 5.00
CA ASN A 119 13.45 5.61 3.77
C ASN A 119 12.38 6.03 2.77
N VAL A 120 11.21 5.38 2.79
CA VAL A 120 10.14 5.59 1.81
C VAL A 120 8.88 6.11 2.53
N PRO A 121 8.38 7.32 2.19
CA PRO A 121 7.08 7.80 2.62
C PRO A 121 5.98 6.78 2.29
N ILE A 122 5.10 6.54 3.27
CA ILE A 122 4.00 5.59 3.14
C ILE A 122 2.67 6.31 3.34
N VAL A 123 1.74 6.05 2.42
CA VAL A 123 0.34 6.46 2.47
C VAL A 123 -0.52 5.22 2.63
N GLN A 124 -1.18 5.04 3.77
CA GLN A 124 -2.04 3.90 3.99
C GLN A 124 -3.51 4.26 3.76
N LEU A 125 -4.20 3.58 2.85
CA LEU A 125 -5.65 3.60 2.83
C LEU A 125 -6.16 2.69 3.95
N LEU A 126 -6.81 3.30 4.94
CA LEU A 126 -7.21 2.64 6.17
C LEU A 126 -8.71 2.38 6.12
N LYS A 127 -9.09 1.11 5.94
CA LYS A 127 -10.49 0.65 6.03
C LYS A 127 -10.84 0.09 7.40
N ARG A 128 -9.86 -0.48 8.11
CA ARG A 128 -10.01 -1.05 9.45
C ARG A 128 -8.92 -0.51 10.35
N THR A 129 -9.28 -0.10 11.56
CA THR A 129 -8.36 0.48 12.54
C THR A 129 -7.28 -0.51 13.00
N GLU A 130 -7.59 -1.81 13.08
CA GLU A 130 -6.65 -2.88 13.46
C GLU A 130 -5.49 -3.07 12.47
N ASP A 131 -5.68 -2.61 11.23
CA ASP A 131 -4.67 -2.64 10.18
C ASP A 131 -3.74 -1.43 10.23
N LEU A 132 -4.01 -0.45 11.09
CA LEU A 132 -3.20 0.76 11.18
C LEU A 132 -1.73 0.41 11.48
N LEU A 133 -0.83 0.95 10.67
CA LEU A 133 0.60 0.77 10.87
C LEU A 133 1.10 1.62 12.05
N PRO A 134 1.96 1.07 12.92
CA PRO A 134 2.30 1.69 14.20
C PRO A 134 3.12 2.98 14.08
N PHE A 135 3.77 3.22 12.94
CA PHE A 135 4.54 4.43 12.67
C PHE A 135 3.69 5.57 12.08
N ILE A 136 2.41 5.33 11.79
CA ILE A 136 1.49 6.36 11.33
C ILE A 136 0.99 7.13 12.55
N ILE A 137 1.12 8.46 12.51
CA ILE A 137 0.73 9.36 13.61
C ILE A 137 -0.39 10.33 13.24
N LYS A 138 -0.74 10.41 11.95
CA LYS A 138 -1.81 11.28 11.45
C LYS A 138 -2.71 10.54 10.48
N VAL A 139 -4.00 10.85 10.54
CA VAL A 139 -5.04 10.31 9.67
C VAL A 139 -5.73 11.46 8.96
N PHE A 140 -5.83 11.38 7.63
CA PHE A 140 -6.65 12.27 6.83
C PHE A 140 -8.09 11.77 6.79
N LEU A 141 -9.03 12.66 7.04
CA LEU A 141 -10.47 12.40 6.91
C LEU A 141 -10.97 13.10 5.63
N PRO A 142 -11.27 12.35 4.54
CA PRO A 142 -11.67 12.95 3.26
C PRO A 142 -12.94 13.79 3.33
N GLU A 143 -13.97 13.30 4.04
CA GLU A 143 -15.26 13.99 4.20
C GLU A 143 -15.12 15.36 4.86
N GLU A 144 -14.23 15.46 5.85
CA GLU A 144 -13.99 16.69 6.60
C GLU A 144 -12.82 17.51 6.05
N ARG A 145 -12.10 16.98 5.04
CA ARG A 145 -10.88 17.56 4.45
C ARG A 145 -9.86 18.01 5.49
N LYS A 146 -9.67 17.23 6.54
CA LYS A 146 -8.78 17.57 7.66
C LYS A 146 -7.85 16.44 8.04
N MET A 147 -6.68 16.81 8.55
CA MET A 147 -5.74 15.91 9.21
C MET A 147 -6.01 15.90 10.73
N ILE A 148 -6.16 14.73 11.32
CA ILE A 148 -6.24 14.54 12.78
C ILE A 148 -5.11 13.63 13.28
N SER A 149 -4.87 13.64 14.59
CA SER A 149 -3.96 12.68 15.21
C SER A 149 -4.56 11.27 15.17
N VAL A 150 -3.71 10.24 15.22
CA VAL A 150 -4.19 8.86 15.37
C VAL A 150 -4.96 8.67 16.68
N ASP A 151 -4.54 9.32 17.76
CA ASP A 151 -5.23 9.22 19.06
C ASP A 151 -6.65 9.79 19.00
N ASP A 152 -6.86 10.88 18.26
CA ASP A 152 -8.20 11.43 18.05
C ASP A 152 -9.02 10.54 17.12
N PHE A 153 -8.39 9.99 16.09
CA PHE A 153 -9.06 9.09 15.14
C PHE A 153 -9.57 7.81 15.82
N LEU A 154 -8.78 7.21 16.72
CA LEU A 154 -9.16 5.99 17.43
C LEU A 154 -10.27 6.20 18.48
N LYS A 155 -10.66 7.45 18.75
CA LYS A 155 -11.76 7.81 19.67
C LYS A 155 -13.07 8.13 18.94
N LEU A 156 -13.04 8.28 17.62
CA LEU A 156 -14.24 8.48 16.78
C LEU A 156 -15.07 7.19 16.72
#